data_AF-A0A6G0YLE0-F1
#
_entry.id   AF-A0A6G0YLE0-F1
#
_cell.length_a   1.000
_cell.length_b   1.000
_cell.length_c   1.000
_cell.angle_alpha   90.00
_cell.angle_beta   90.00
_cell.angle_gamma   90.00
#
_symmetry.space_group_name_H-M   'P 1'
#
loop_
_entity.id
_entity.type
_entity.pdbx_description
1 polymer ?
#
loop_
_entity_poly.entity_id
_entity_poly.type
_entity_poly.pdbx_seq_one_letter_code
_entity_poly.pdbx_strand_id
1 'polypeptide(L)'
;MRWSPLSWWLAVATVVATACAANAANILAVETMGGMSHWNFMSGVLRALVDNGHAVTAFTPFPSPVGHRPRDNYTEVDMSPEMLTSVNRRLTDVRKKWKTPFGRMYDWVRLARNACEKIYGHPAMGDVLRRHRDGRARFDVVFVEPFLSDCASYLARRLSVPLVYVTPLPAVGLMERWYTGHAANPAVESNLVADHGIPRTFAQRLSNAALSAYCTVAVVVANAALRYAEPREYDTVAAVTPSLVFVNSHYVSEPPKPVAPSVVNVGGIHLKPPNRLPEVSKRRQWRAHFFFQRWNYIQRSQE
;
A
#
# COMPACT_ATOMS: atom_id res chain seq x y z
N MET A 1 -11.04 48.70 -22.11
CA MET A 1 -12.03 48.14 -21.15
C MET A 1 -11.37 48.09 -19.78
N ARG A 2 -11.77 48.97 -18.85
CA ARG A 2 -11.27 48.99 -17.47
C ARG A 2 -12.14 48.07 -16.64
N TRP A 3 -11.60 46.94 -16.21
CA TRP A 3 -12.28 46.04 -15.29
C TRP A 3 -12.45 46.75 -13.95
N SER A 4 -13.69 46.91 -13.48
CA SER A 4 -13.96 47.53 -12.18
C SER A 4 -13.36 46.66 -11.06
N PRO A 5 -12.80 47.24 -9.98
CA PRO A 5 -12.21 46.45 -8.89
C PRO A 5 -13.19 45.44 -8.28
N LEU A 6 -14.50 45.73 -8.30
CA LEU A 6 -15.57 44.80 -7.89
C LEU A 6 -15.61 43.51 -8.73
N SER A 7 -15.31 43.59 -10.03
CA SER A 7 -15.33 42.45 -10.94
C SER A 7 -14.22 41.43 -10.64
N TRP A 8 -13.07 41.92 -10.19
CA TRP A 8 -11.95 41.10 -9.72
C TRP A 8 -12.27 40.36 -8.42
N TRP A 9 -12.86 41.05 -7.44
CA TRP A 9 -13.25 40.42 -6.16
C TRP A 9 -14.33 39.37 -6.35
N LEU A 10 -15.30 39.61 -7.24
CA LEU A 10 -16.32 38.63 -7.59
C LEU A 10 -15.71 37.42 -8.31
N ALA A 11 -14.79 37.62 -9.26
CA ALA A 11 -14.11 36.50 -9.93
C ALA A 11 -13.29 35.66 -8.94
N VAL A 12 -12.53 36.29 -8.05
CA VAL A 12 -11.76 35.59 -7.00
C VAL A 12 -12.70 34.87 -6.03
N ALA A 13 -13.77 35.50 -5.57
CA ALA A 13 -14.75 34.87 -4.69
C ALA A 13 -15.46 33.68 -5.37
N THR A 14 -15.73 33.77 -6.67
CA THR A 14 -16.34 32.67 -7.44
C THR A 14 -15.36 31.51 -7.62
N VAL A 15 -14.08 31.79 -7.89
CA VAL A 15 -13.01 30.76 -7.96
C VAL A 15 -12.76 30.11 -6.61
N VAL A 16 -12.79 30.88 -5.51
CA VAL A 16 -12.69 30.35 -4.15
C VAL A 16 -13.93 29.54 -3.78
N ALA A 17 -15.13 29.98 -4.16
CA ALA A 17 -16.37 29.25 -3.91
C ALA A 17 -16.46 27.94 -4.70
N THR A 18 -15.98 27.91 -5.96
CA THR A 18 -15.89 26.67 -6.75
C THR A 18 -14.75 25.75 -6.31
N ALA A 19 -13.66 26.29 -5.75
CA ALA A 19 -12.61 25.50 -5.10
C ALA A 19 -13.06 24.93 -3.74
N CYS A 20 -13.92 25.65 -3.00
CA CYS A 20 -14.54 25.18 -1.76
C CYS A 20 -15.68 24.18 -2.00
N ALA A 21 -16.34 24.25 -3.16
CA ALA A 21 -17.14 23.15 -3.70
C ALA A 21 -16.20 22.07 -4.28
N ALA A 22 -15.30 21.54 -3.46
CA ALA A 22 -14.52 20.38 -3.83
C ALA A 22 -15.50 19.24 -4.13
N ASN A 23 -15.66 18.91 -5.41
CA ASN A 23 -16.51 17.79 -5.80
C ASN A 23 -15.99 16.53 -5.09
N ALA A 24 -16.86 15.92 -4.28
CA ALA A 24 -16.61 14.62 -3.68
C ALA A 24 -16.38 13.58 -4.78
N ALA A 25 -15.12 13.25 -5.04
CA ALA A 25 -14.78 12.19 -5.99
C ALA A 25 -15.37 10.83 -5.57
N ASN A 26 -15.78 10.03 -6.55
CA ASN A 26 -16.15 8.63 -6.37
C ASN A 26 -14.96 7.72 -6.69
N ILE A 27 -14.51 6.98 -5.69
CA ILE A 27 -13.25 6.26 -5.66
C ILE A 27 -13.51 4.76 -5.63
N LEU A 28 -12.88 4.03 -6.54
CA LEU A 28 -12.82 2.57 -6.47
C LEU A 28 -11.51 2.16 -5.84
N ALA A 29 -11.55 1.53 -4.67
CA ALA A 29 -10.38 1.02 -3.98
C ALA A 29 -10.32 -0.51 -4.05
N VAL A 30 -9.15 -1.06 -4.35
CA VAL A 30 -8.96 -2.50 -4.54
C VAL A 30 -7.71 -2.98 -3.81
N GLU A 31 -7.93 -3.76 -2.77
CA GLU A 31 -6.86 -4.43 -2.03
C GLU A 31 -6.52 -5.77 -2.70
N THR A 32 -5.35 -5.86 -3.32
CA THR A 32 -4.90 -7.09 -3.98
C THR A 32 -4.09 -8.01 -3.05
N MET A 33 -3.84 -7.57 -1.81
CA MET A 33 -3.05 -8.32 -0.84
C MET A 33 -3.86 -8.70 0.41
N GLY A 34 -3.96 -10.00 0.66
CA GLY A 34 -4.65 -10.57 1.83
C GLY A 34 -3.88 -10.44 3.15
N GLY A 35 -3.10 -9.38 3.38
CA GLY A 35 -2.38 -9.17 4.63
C GLY A 35 -3.05 -8.11 5.51
N MET A 36 -3.30 -8.38 6.79
CA MET A 36 -3.95 -7.38 7.67
C MET A 36 -3.13 -6.09 7.77
N SER A 37 -1.80 -6.17 7.70
CA SER A 37 -0.93 -4.99 7.66
C SER A 37 -1.12 -4.13 6.41
N HIS A 38 -1.43 -4.77 5.27
CA HIS A 38 -1.70 -4.11 4.01
C HIS A 38 -3.01 -3.35 4.08
N TRP A 39 -4.06 -4.06 4.50
CA TRP A 39 -5.37 -3.44 4.69
C TRP A 39 -5.39 -2.34 5.75
N ASN A 40 -4.63 -2.48 6.84
CA ASN A 40 -4.51 -1.40 7.83
C ASN A 40 -4.01 -0.11 7.19
N PHE A 41 -3.02 -0.20 6.31
CA PHE A 41 -2.49 0.97 5.61
C PHE A 41 -3.49 1.53 4.58
N MET A 42 -4.01 0.67 3.68
CA MET A 42 -5.03 1.06 2.70
C MET A 42 -6.24 1.71 3.38
N SER A 43 -6.83 1.06 4.39
CA SER A 43 -7.99 1.59 5.12
C SER A 43 -7.68 2.90 5.88
N GLY A 44 -6.43 3.15 6.28
CA GLY A 44 -5.98 4.43 6.81
C GLY A 44 -6.08 5.55 5.77
N VAL A 45 -5.60 5.30 4.55
CA VAL A 45 -5.72 6.22 3.40
C VAL A 45 -7.20 6.45 3.05
N LEU A 46 -7.97 5.37 2.91
CA LEU A 46 -9.40 5.47 2.55
C LEU A 46 -10.20 6.24 3.61
N ARG A 47 -9.92 6.04 4.90
CA ARG A 47 -10.58 6.79 5.97
C ARG A 47 -10.37 8.29 5.82
N ALA A 48 -9.14 8.73 5.53
CA ALA A 48 -8.85 10.13 5.30
C ALA A 48 -9.64 10.70 4.10
N LEU A 49 -9.82 9.92 3.03
CA LEU A 49 -10.61 10.34 1.86
C LEU A 49 -12.10 10.47 2.22
N VAL A 50 -12.65 9.49 2.92
CA VAL A 50 -14.06 9.49 3.37
C VAL A 50 -14.32 10.63 4.36
N ASP A 51 -13.39 10.92 5.27
CA ASP A 51 -13.45 12.05 6.22
C ASP A 51 -13.44 13.41 5.49
N ASN A 52 -12.89 13.47 4.27
CA ASN A 52 -12.89 14.66 3.41
C ASN A 52 -14.05 14.65 2.37
N GLY A 53 -15.07 13.81 2.58
CA GLY A 53 -16.30 13.84 1.80
C GLY A 53 -16.33 12.96 0.54
N HIS A 54 -15.22 12.29 0.18
CA HIS A 54 -15.19 11.40 -0.99
C HIS A 54 -16.05 10.15 -0.80
N ALA A 55 -16.65 9.67 -1.90
CA ALA A 55 -17.33 8.37 -1.93
C ALA A 55 -16.34 7.26 -2.27
N VAL A 56 -16.36 6.15 -1.54
CA VAL A 56 -15.43 5.05 -1.71
C VAL A 56 -16.18 3.73 -1.79
N THR A 57 -15.91 2.97 -2.85
CA THR A 57 -16.25 1.55 -2.94
C THR A 57 -14.96 0.75 -2.81
N ALA A 58 -14.81 -0.04 -1.75
CA ALA A 58 -13.58 -0.78 -1.45
C ALA A 58 -13.77 -2.30 -1.57
N PHE A 59 -12.97 -2.95 -2.39
CA PHE A 59 -12.85 -4.41 -2.44
C PHE A 59 -11.80 -4.82 -1.42
N THR A 60 -12.22 -5.55 -0.37
CA THR A 60 -11.35 -5.83 0.78
C THR A 60 -11.43 -7.29 1.24
N PRO A 61 -10.28 -7.94 1.50
CA PRO A 61 -10.24 -9.24 2.16
C PRO A 61 -10.53 -9.18 3.67
N PHE A 62 -10.70 -7.99 4.24
CA PHE A 62 -10.94 -7.78 5.67
C PHE A 62 -12.13 -6.83 5.86
N PRO A 63 -13.36 -7.29 5.57
CA PRO A 63 -14.55 -6.49 5.79
C PRO A 63 -14.69 -6.12 7.27
N SER A 64 -15.24 -4.95 7.56
CA SER A 64 -15.42 -4.52 8.94
C SER A 64 -16.48 -5.37 9.67
N PRO A 65 -16.18 -5.98 10.83
CA PRO A 65 -17.15 -6.82 11.57
C PRO A 65 -18.36 -6.04 12.08
N VAL A 66 -18.12 -4.78 12.42
CA VAL A 66 -19.14 -3.78 12.69
C VAL A 66 -19.10 -2.94 11.45
N GLY A 67 -19.96 -3.23 10.47
CA GLY A 67 -20.12 -2.39 9.29
C GLY A 67 -20.07 -0.95 9.79
N HIS A 68 -18.97 -0.26 9.49
CA HIS A 68 -18.76 1.10 9.98
C HIS A 68 -20.07 1.81 9.72
N ARG A 69 -20.68 2.45 10.74
CA ARG A 69 -21.98 3.16 10.61
C ARG A 69 -22.05 3.64 9.18
N PRO A 70 -22.91 3.06 8.31
CA PRO A 70 -22.79 3.25 6.88
C PRO A 70 -22.74 4.74 6.68
N ARG A 71 -21.53 5.25 6.45
CA ARG A 71 -21.39 6.62 6.03
C ARG A 71 -21.90 6.50 4.61
N ASP A 72 -22.83 7.37 4.23
CA ASP A 72 -23.49 7.30 2.93
C ASP A 72 -22.47 7.21 1.76
N ASN A 73 -21.21 7.56 2.02
CA ASN A 73 -20.08 7.58 1.12
C ASN A 73 -19.03 6.44 1.31
N TYR A 74 -19.29 5.33 2.04
CA TYR A 74 -18.35 4.20 2.14
C TYR A 74 -19.04 2.84 2.01
N THR A 75 -18.67 2.08 0.96
CA THR A 75 -19.19 0.74 0.66
C THR A 75 -18.03 -0.27 0.61
N GLU A 76 -18.17 -1.41 1.28
CA GLU A 76 -17.20 -2.51 1.21
C GLU A 76 -17.79 -3.70 0.42
N VAL A 77 -16.95 -4.30 -0.44
CA VAL A 77 -17.20 -5.59 -1.09
C VAL A 77 -16.27 -6.61 -0.45
N ASP A 78 -16.86 -7.64 0.15
CA ASP A 78 -16.14 -8.70 0.86
C ASP A 78 -15.43 -9.66 -0.11
N MET A 79 -14.09 -9.65 -0.06
CA MET A 79 -13.21 -10.56 -0.80
C MET A 79 -12.61 -11.65 0.11
N SER A 80 -12.96 -11.70 1.39
CA SER A 80 -12.43 -12.66 2.34
C SER A 80 -12.67 -14.14 1.97
N PRO A 81 -13.77 -14.53 1.29
CA PRO A 81 -13.97 -15.92 0.86
C PRO A 81 -13.08 -16.31 -0.33
N GLU A 82 -12.66 -15.34 -1.13
CA GLU A 82 -11.95 -15.57 -2.39
C GLU A 82 -10.43 -15.41 -2.26
N MET A 83 -9.96 -14.77 -1.19
CA MET A 83 -8.54 -14.43 -0.99
C MET A 83 -7.94 -15.16 0.21
N LEU A 84 -6.67 -15.56 0.07
CA LEU A 84 -5.90 -16.08 1.19
C LEU A 84 -5.54 -14.95 2.15
N THR A 85 -6.21 -14.92 3.30
CA THR A 85 -5.99 -13.90 4.32
C THR A 85 -4.95 -14.31 5.35
N SER A 86 -4.22 -13.32 5.87
CA SER A 86 -3.17 -13.51 6.86
C SER A 86 -3.28 -12.44 7.94
N VAL A 87 -3.77 -12.84 9.11
CA VAL A 87 -3.93 -12.01 10.30
C VAL A 87 -2.87 -12.38 11.34
N ASN A 88 -2.33 -11.40 12.08
CA ASN A 88 -1.47 -11.60 13.25
C ASN A 88 -0.25 -12.53 13.04
N ARG A 89 0.43 -12.42 11.89
CA ARG A 89 1.71 -13.12 11.70
C ARG A 89 2.78 -12.52 12.60
N ARG A 90 3.56 -13.37 13.26
CA ARG A 90 4.76 -12.92 13.96
C ARG A 90 5.74 -12.36 12.95
N LEU A 91 6.33 -11.20 13.25
CA LEU A 91 7.32 -10.55 12.40
C LEU A 91 8.50 -11.48 12.07
N THR A 92 8.87 -12.37 13.00
CA THR A 92 9.91 -13.39 12.80
C THR A 92 9.59 -14.35 11.66
N ASP A 93 8.31 -14.75 11.53
CA ASP A 93 7.86 -15.73 10.56
C ASP A 93 7.77 -15.09 9.16
N VAL A 94 7.29 -13.84 9.12
CA VAL A 94 7.34 -13.02 7.90
C VAL A 94 8.78 -12.84 7.47
N ARG A 95 9.68 -12.41 8.35
CA ARG A 95 11.10 -12.23 8.02
C ARG A 95 11.74 -13.52 7.50
N LYS A 96 11.47 -14.67 8.12
CA LYS A 96 11.98 -15.97 7.65
C LYS A 96 11.43 -16.35 6.27
N LYS A 97 10.17 -16.02 5.99
CA LYS A 97 9.55 -16.26 4.68
C LYS A 97 10.14 -15.35 3.57
N TRP A 98 10.54 -14.14 3.92
CA TRP A 98 11.05 -13.17 2.95
C TRP A 98 12.59 -13.21 2.77
N LYS A 99 13.34 -13.76 3.74
CA LYS A 99 14.80 -13.93 3.68
C LYS A 99 15.32 -14.85 2.58
N THR A 100 14.48 -15.73 2.02
CA THR A 100 14.89 -16.70 1.00
C THR A 100 14.13 -16.42 -0.30
N PRO A 101 14.52 -15.39 -1.06
CA PRO A 101 13.82 -15.01 -2.28
C PRO A 101 14.06 -16.00 -3.43
N PHE A 102 15.15 -16.78 -3.35
CA PHE A 102 15.51 -17.76 -4.37
C PHE A 102 14.43 -18.84 -4.52
N GLY A 103 13.89 -18.96 -5.73
CA GLY A 103 12.82 -19.89 -6.09
C GLY A 103 11.41 -19.45 -5.67
N ARG A 104 11.26 -18.39 -4.85
CA ARG A 104 9.94 -17.94 -4.34
C ARG A 104 9.30 -16.83 -5.17
N MET A 105 10.06 -16.15 -6.02
CA MET A 105 9.55 -15.06 -6.86
C MET A 105 8.41 -15.52 -7.77
N TYR A 106 8.50 -16.74 -8.32
CA TYR A 106 7.42 -17.32 -9.12
C TYR A 106 6.12 -17.45 -8.32
N ASP A 107 6.19 -18.01 -7.11
CA ASP A 107 5.03 -18.17 -6.25
C ASP A 107 4.42 -16.83 -5.83
N TRP A 108 5.24 -15.80 -5.58
CA TRP A 108 4.76 -14.47 -5.24
C TRP A 108 4.06 -13.78 -6.41
N VAL A 109 4.62 -13.89 -7.62
CA VAL A 109 3.97 -13.37 -8.84
C VAL A 109 2.67 -14.13 -9.10
N ARG A 110 2.67 -15.46 -8.95
CA ARG A 110 1.45 -16.28 -9.10
C ARG A 110 0.39 -15.90 -8.08
N LEU A 111 0.77 -15.69 -6.81
CA LEU A 111 -0.14 -15.22 -5.77
C LEU A 111 -0.76 -13.87 -6.14
N ALA A 112 0.04 -12.91 -6.62
CA ALA A 112 -0.45 -11.61 -7.06
C ALA A 112 -1.47 -11.73 -8.21
N ARG A 113 -1.16 -12.55 -9.22
CA ARG A 113 -2.03 -12.80 -10.38
C ARG A 113 -3.34 -13.48 -9.98
N ASN A 114 -3.28 -14.45 -9.07
CA ASN A 114 -4.46 -15.13 -8.55
C ASN A 114 -5.36 -14.15 -7.78
N ALA A 115 -4.79 -13.24 -6.98
CA ALA A 115 -5.57 -12.22 -6.29
C ALA A 115 -6.31 -11.30 -7.28
N CYS A 116 -5.61 -10.80 -8.30
CA CYS A 116 -6.21 -10.03 -9.39
C CYS A 116 -7.34 -10.80 -10.10
N GLU A 117 -7.11 -12.07 -10.43
CA GLU A 117 -8.13 -12.92 -11.07
C GLU A 117 -9.39 -13.02 -10.21
N LYS A 118 -9.24 -13.30 -8.92
CA LYS A 118 -10.35 -13.42 -7.98
C LYS A 118 -11.16 -12.13 -7.86
N ILE A 119 -10.47 -10.98 -7.79
CA ILE A 119 -11.13 -9.68 -7.71
C ILE A 119 -11.83 -9.32 -9.02
N TYR A 120 -11.15 -9.49 -10.17
CA TYR A 120 -11.70 -9.09 -11.47
C TYR A 120 -12.80 -10.02 -11.97
N GLY A 121 -12.75 -11.30 -11.58
CA GLY A 121 -13.80 -12.28 -11.82
C GLY A 121 -14.97 -12.19 -10.84
N HIS A 122 -14.89 -11.37 -9.79
CA HIS A 122 -15.95 -11.25 -8.80
C HIS A 122 -17.21 -10.61 -9.42
N PRO A 123 -18.43 -11.13 -9.18
CA PRO A 123 -19.66 -10.59 -9.78
C PRO A 123 -19.86 -9.10 -9.51
N ALA A 124 -19.52 -8.63 -8.30
CA ALA A 124 -19.61 -7.21 -7.97
C ALA A 124 -18.67 -6.33 -8.80
N MET A 125 -17.51 -6.85 -9.23
CA MET A 125 -16.61 -6.12 -10.13
C MET A 125 -17.23 -6.00 -11.54
N GLY A 126 -17.85 -7.06 -12.04
CA GLY A 126 -18.61 -7.02 -13.30
C GLY A 126 -19.72 -5.96 -13.27
N ASP A 127 -20.44 -5.88 -12.15
CA ASP A 127 -21.45 -4.85 -11.91
C ASP A 127 -20.87 -3.44 -11.87
N VAL A 128 -19.73 -3.24 -11.22
CA VAL A 128 -18.98 -1.98 -11.18
C VAL A 128 -18.60 -1.52 -12.58
N LEU A 129 -17.97 -2.40 -13.38
CA LEU A 129 -17.57 -2.09 -14.75
C LEU A 129 -18.76 -1.76 -15.64
N ARG A 130 -19.87 -2.52 -15.52
CA ARG A 130 -21.11 -2.28 -16.28
C ARG A 130 -21.73 -0.93 -15.92
N ARG A 131 -21.93 -0.63 -14.63
CA ARG A 131 -22.53 0.64 -14.18
C ARG A 131 -21.70 1.86 -14.55
N HIS A 132 -20.37 1.73 -14.54
CA HIS A 132 -19.48 2.79 -14.98
C HIS A 132 -19.65 3.07 -16.48
N ARG A 133 -19.61 2.03 -17.32
CA ARG A 133 -19.79 2.14 -18.77
C ARG A 133 -21.15 2.73 -19.14
N ASP A 134 -22.21 2.30 -18.46
CA ASP A 134 -23.58 2.78 -18.70
C ASP A 134 -23.82 4.18 -18.11
N GLY A 135 -22.82 4.79 -17.47
CA GLY A 135 -22.89 6.14 -16.90
C GLY A 135 -23.71 6.26 -15.61
N ARG A 136 -24.18 5.13 -15.03
CA ARG A 136 -25.02 5.09 -13.84
C ARG A 136 -24.25 5.33 -12.54
N ALA A 137 -23.00 4.89 -12.50
CA ALA A 137 -22.10 5.11 -11.37
C ALA A 137 -20.67 5.22 -11.89
N ARG A 138 -20.23 6.45 -12.19
CA ARG A 138 -18.88 6.72 -12.68
C ARG A 138 -17.93 6.83 -11.50
N PHE A 139 -16.72 6.33 -11.71
CA PHE A 139 -15.60 6.49 -10.78
C PHE A 139 -14.67 7.55 -11.38
N ASP A 140 -14.07 8.35 -10.52
CA ASP A 140 -13.15 9.42 -10.93
C ASP A 140 -11.69 8.98 -10.82
N VAL A 141 -11.40 7.99 -9.97
CA VAL A 141 -10.05 7.50 -9.69
C VAL A 141 -10.10 6.09 -9.12
N VAL A 142 -9.05 5.32 -9.40
CA VAL A 142 -8.87 3.95 -8.91
C VAL A 142 -7.64 3.88 -8.00
N PHE A 143 -7.85 3.39 -6.78
CA PHE A 143 -6.83 3.13 -5.77
C PHE A 143 -6.56 1.63 -5.72
N VAL A 144 -5.32 1.20 -5.93
CA VAL A 144 -4.98 -0.23 -5.92
C VAL A 144 -3.68 -0.45 -5.19
N GLU A 145 -3.59 -1.51 -4.39
CA GLU A 145 -2.28 -1.97 -3.94
C GLU A 145 -1.57 -2.76 -5.06
N PRO A 146 -0.38 -2.34 -5.53
CA PRO A 146 0.37 -3.12 -6.49
C PRO A 146 1.27 -4.16 -5.81
N PHE A 147 1.44 -5.34 -6.43
CA PHE A 147 2.35 -6.36 -5.92
C PHE A 147 2.91 -7.25 -7.03
N LEU A 148 4.18 -7.05 -7.42
CA LEU A 148 4.98 -7.88 -8.35
C LEU A 148 4.38 -8.25 -9.73
N SER A 149 3.18 -7.78 -10.05
CA SER A 149 2.43 -8.01 -11.29
C SER A 149 1.75 -6.71 -11.69
N ASP A 150 1.66 -6.46 -12.99
CA ASP A 150 1.01 -5.29 -13.58
C ASP A 150 -0.52 -5.40 -13.68
N CYS A 151 -1.07 -6.56 -13.30
CA CYS A 151 -2.52 -6.77 -13.24
C CYS A 151 -3.23 -5.70 -12.42
N ALA A 152 -2.59 -5.17 -11.36
CA ALA A 152 -3.12 -4.10 -10.51
C ALA A 152 -3.54 -2.84 -11.27
N SER A 153 -2.92 -2.55 -12.43
CA SER A 153 -3.22 -1.38 -13.24
C SER A 153 -4.43 -1.56 -14.19
N TYR A 154 -4.92 -2.79 -14.34
CA TYR A 154 -5.94 -3.18 -15.31
C TYR A 154 -7.22 -2.34 -15.23
N LEU A 155 -7.73 -2.14 -14.01
CA LEU A 155 -8.98 -1.43 -13.77
C LEU A 155 -8.92 0.02 -14.21
N ALA A 156 -7.78 0.70 -14.00
CA ALA A 156 -7.60 2.08 -14.42
C ALA A 156 -7.72 2.21 -15.94
N ARG A 157 -7.19 1.24 -16.71
CA ARG A 157 -7.41 1.22 -18.16
C ARG A 157 -8.86 0.96 -18.51
N ARG A 158 -9.49 -0.05 -17.92
CA ARG A 158 -10.87 -0.44 -18.25
C ARG A 158 -11.89 0.65 -17.96
N LEU A 159 -11.67 1.40 -16.88
CA LEU A 159 -12.50 2.52 -16.49
C LEU A 159 -12.05 3.84 -17.16
N SER A 160 -10.87 3.88 -17.77
CA SER A 160 -10.27 5.09 -18.35
C SER A 160 -10.16 6.24 -17.34
N VAL A 161 -9.70 5.92 -16.13
CA VAL A 161 -9.54 6.86 -15.00
C VAL A 161 -8.09 6.86 -14.49
N PRO A 162 -7.65 7.94 -13.81
CA PRO A 162 -6.36 7.98 -13.13
C PRO A 162 -6.17 6.82 -12.15
N LEU A 163 -4.92 6.35 -12.05
CA LEU A 163 -4.49 5.28 -11.15
C LEU A 163 -3.67 5.86 -10.00
N VAL A 164 -4.03 5.49 -8.78
CA VAL A 164 -3.26 5.76 -7.57
C VAL A 164 -2.85 4.44 -6.95
N TYR A 165 -1.56 4.26 -6.72
CA TYR A 165 -1.07 3.13 -5.95
C TYR A 165 -1.04 3.46 -4.46
N VAL A 166 -1.38 2.46 -3.65
CA VAL A 166 -1.25 2.53 -2.19
C VAL A 166 -0.44 1.32 -1.76
N THR A 167 0.77 1.52 -1.25
CA THR A 167 1.65 0.41 -0.86
C THR A 167 2.15 0.55 0.58
N PRO A 168 1.93 -0.46 1.43
CA PRO A 168 2.46 -0.50 2.79
C PRO A 168 3.94 -0.84 2.83
N LEU A 169 4.51 -1.26 1.70
CA LEU A 169 5.89 -1.64 1.56
C LEU A 169 6.70 -0.45 1.04
N PRO A 170 7.85 -0.14 1.66
CA PRO A 170 8.79 0.78 1.06
C PRO A 170 9.17 0.24 -0.32
N ALA A 171 8.86 1.00 -1.37
CA ALA A 171 9.19 0.64 -2.73
C ALA A 171 10.70 0.81 -2.96
N VAL A 172 11.56 0.06 -2.25
CA VAL A 172 13.02 0.12 -2.40
C VAL A 172 13.46 -1.05 -3.27
N GLY A 173 13.88 -0.74 -4.50
CA GLY A 173 14.61 -1.64 -5.41
C GLY A 173 13.82 -2.80 -6.04
N LEU A 174 12.89 -3.45 -5.32
CA LEU A 174 12.17 -4.59 -5.88
C LEU A 174 11.11 -4.13 -6.88
N MET A 175 10.21 -3.23 -6.50
CA MET A 175 9.04 -2.89 -7.32
C MET A 175 9.04 -1.46 -7.90
N GLU A 176 9.97 -0.63 -7.43
CA GLU A 176 10.02 0.80 -7.68
C GLU A 176 10.04 1.15 -9.18
N ARG A 177 10.88 0.43 -9.94
CA ARG A 177 11.03 0.64 -11.38
C ARG A 177 9.73 0.46 -12.16
N TRP A 178 8.88 -0.48 -11.74
CA TRP A 178 7.61 -0.72 -12.42
C TRP A 178 6.55 0.34 -12.09
N TYR A 179 6.68 1.04 -10.97
CA TYR A 179 5.72 2.06 -10.55
C TYR A 179 6.09 3.45 -11.04
N THR A 180 7.38 3.81 -10.94
CA THR A 180 7.83 5.19 -11.17
C THR A 180 8.83 5.30 -12.33
N GLY A 181 9.33 4.18 -12.86
CA GLY A 181 10.45 4.14 -13.79
C GLY A 181 11.82 4.34 -13.12
N HIS A 182 11.86 4.67 -11.83
CA HIS A 182 13.11 4.87 -11.10
C HIS A 182 13.87 3.55 -10.91
N ALA A 183 15.18 3.58 -11.14
CA ALA A 183 16.05 2.44 -10.88
C ALA A 183 16.90 2.73 -9.64
N ALA A 184 16.58 2.07 -8.53
CA ALA A 184 17.33 2.15 -7.29
C ALA A 184 18.80 1.77 -7.52
N ASN A 185 19.72 2.45 -6.84
CA ASN A 185 21.14 2.12 -6.92
C ASN A 185 21.48 1.04 -5.87
N PRO A 186 21.72 -0.22 -6.26
CA PRO A 186 21.94 -1.30 -5.29
C PRO A 186 23.26 -1.17 -4.51
N ALA A 187 24.13 -0.23 -4.86
CA ALA A 187 25.32 0.05 -4.07
C ALA A 187 25.02 0.87 -2.81
N VAL A 188 23.87 1.53 -2.71
CA VAL A 188 23.49 2.41 -1.59
C VAL A 188 22.11 2.11 -1.03
N GLU A 189 21.23 1.53 -1.84
CA GLU A 189 19.86 1.16 -1.47
C GLU A 189 19.75 -0.36 -1.33
N SER A 190 19.41 -0.83 -0.13
CA SER A 190 19.16 -2.24 0.11
C SER A 190 17.91 -2.72 -0.62
N ASN A 191 18.00 -3.89 -1.26
CA ASN A 191 16.84 -4.58 -1.77
C ASN A 191 15.86 -4.92 -0.64
N LEU A 192 14.55 -4.90 -0.91
CA LEU A 192 13.50 -5.23 0.06
C LEU A 192 13.72 -6.58 0.79
N VAL A 193 14.32 -7.56 0.10
CA VAL A 193 14.58 -8.91 0.65
C VAL A 193 16.03 -9.10 1.15
N ALA A 194 16.83 -8.03 1.19
CA ALA A 194 18.17 -8.07 1.77
C ALA A 194 18.12 -8.29 3.29
N ASP A 195 19.19 -8.85 3.86
CA ASP A 195 19.33 -9.07 5.30
C ASP A 195 19.92 -7.86 6.06
N HIS A 196 20.16 -6.76 5.35
CA HIS A 196 20.76 -5.52 5.85
C HIS A 196 19.96 -4.31 5.37
N GLY A 197 19.86 -3.27 6.20
CA GLY A 197 19.11 -2.04 5.86
C GLY A 197 19.88 -1.05 4.98
N ILE A 198 21.20 -0.97 5.12
CA ILE A 198 22.09 -0.16 4.28
C ILE A 198 23.34 -1.00 3.97
N PRO A 199 23.75 -1.16 2.70
CA PRO A 199 24.96 -1.88 2.35
C PRO A 199 26.20 -1.03 2.67
N ARG A 200 26.94 -1.40 3.72
CA ARG A 200 28.10 -0.62 4.21
C ARG A 200 29.43 -1.10 3.63
N THR A 201 29.59 -2.42 3.45
CA THR A 201 30.83 -3.02 2.95
C THR A 201 30.75 -3.34 1.46
N PHE A 202 31.91 -3.52 0.81
CA PHE A 202 31.95 -3.97 -0.59
C PHE A 202 31.19 -5.28 -0.80
N ALA A 203 31.38 -6.26 0.09
CA ALA A 203 30.68 -7.55 0.02
C ALA A 203 29.15 -7.40 0.11
N GLN A 204 28.65 -6.52 1.00
CA GLN A 204 27.22 -6.23 1.09
C GLN A 204 26.69 -5.53 -0.17
N ARG A 205 27.44 -4.58 -0.73
CA ARG A 205 27.06 -3.90 -1.98
C ARG A 205 27.00 -4.88 -3.15
N LEU A 206 27.99 -5.78 -3.25
CA LEU A 206 28.04 -6.81 -4.29
C LEU A 206 26.89 -7.81 -4.14
N SER A 207 26.64 -8.32 -2.93
CA SER A 207 25.55 -9.27 -2.70
C SER A 207 24.18 -8.62 -2.91
N ASN A 208 24.01 -7.35 -2.53
CA ASN A 208 22.78 -6.59 -2.75
C ASN A 208 22.53 -6.32 -4.24
N ALA A 209 23.59 -6.01 -5.02
CA ALA A 209 23.50 -5.85 -6.47
C ALA A 209 23.13 -7.16 -7.17
N ALA A 210 23.79 -8.27 -6.81
CA ALA A 210 23.46 -9.60 -7.33
C ALA A 210 22.02 -10.01 -6.98
N LEU A 211 21.60 -9.75 -5.73
CA LEU A 211 20.24 -10.02 -5.27
C LEU A 211 19.21 -9.19 -6.03
N SER A 212 19.49 -7.90 -6.26
CA SER A 212 18.60 -7.02 -7.01
C SER A 212 18.45 -7.47 -8.46
N ALA A 213 19.55 -7.79 -9.13
CA ALA A 213 19.53 -8.35 -10.49
C ALA A 213 18.74 -9.66 -10.56
N TYR A 214 18.99 -10.58 -9.60
CA TYR A 214 18.25 -11.83 -9.50
C TYR A 214 16.74 -11.58 -9.37
N CYS A 215 16.32 -10.73 -8.42
CA CYS A 215 14.91 -10.46 -8.19
C CYS A 215 14.23 -9.85 -9.41
N THR A 216 14.86 -8.86 -10.06
CA THR A 216 14.33 -8.24 -11.27
C THR A 216 14.14 -9.27 -12.39
N VAL A 217 15.16 -10.09 -12.67
CA VAL A 217 15.08 -11.12 -13.70
C VAL A 217 14.03 -12.16 -13.34
N ALA A 218 14.00 -12.64 -12.09
CA ALA A 218 13.06 -13.65 -11.64
C ALA A 218 11.60 -13.18 -11.74
N VAL A 219 11.31 -11.93 -11.40
CA VAL A 219 9.95 -11.36 -11.54
C VAL A 219 9.56 -11.22 -13.01
N VAL A 220 10.47 -10.75 -13.88
CA VAL A 220 10.19 -10.64 -15.33
C VAL A 220 9.94 -12.01 -15.94
N VAL A 221 10.79 -12.99 -15.66
CA VAL A 221 10.66 -14.36 -16.17
C VAL A 221 9.38 -15.01 -15.64
N ALA A 222 9.07 -14.86 -14.35
CA ALA A 222 7.84 -15.41 -13.78
C ALA A 222 6.59 -14.79 -14.40
N ASN A 223 6.54 -13.47 -14.58
CA ASN A 223 5.42 -12.81 -15.26
C ASN A 223 5.30 -13.28 -16.70
N ALA A 224 6.40 -13.36 -17.46
CA ALA A 224 6.38 -13.85 -18.84
C ALA A 224 5.89 -15.30 -18.94
N ALA A 225 6.38 -16.18 -18.06
CA ALA A 225 5.97 -17.58 -18.02
C ALA A 225 4.48 -17.73 -17.68
N LEU A 226 3.99 -17.01 -16.67
CA LEU A 226 2.58 -17.07 -16.26
C LEU A 226 1.64 -16.45 -17.32
N ARG A 227 2.07 -15.40 -18.01
CA ARG A 227 1.31 -14.83 -19.15
C ARG A 227 1.20 -15.81 -20.31
N TYR A 228 2.25 -16.56 -20.58
CA TYR A 228 2.26 -17.56 -21.64
C TYR A 228 1.44 -18.80 -21.27
N ALA A 229 1.59 -19.30 -20.03
CA ALA A 229 0.93 -20.52 -19.58
C ALA A 229 -0.57 -20.31 -19.23
N GLU A 230 -0.91 -19.16 -18.65
CA GLU A 230 -2.25 -18.85 -18.13
C GLU A 230 -2.64 -17.41 -18.52
N PRO A 231 -2.88 -17.12 -19.82
CA PRO A 231 -3.18 -15.77 -20.30
C PRO A 231 -4.51 -15.28 -19.75
N ARG A 232 -4.55 -14.04 -19.26
CA ARG A 232 -5.75 -13.40 -18.70
C ARG A 232 -6.08 -12.11 -19.46
N GLU A 233 -7.32 -11.63 -19.29
CA GLU A 233 -7.80 -10.41 -19.94
C GLU A 233 -6.91 -9.19 -19.61
N TYR A 234 -6.41 -9.11 -18.37
CA TYR A 234 -5.51 -8.03 -17.97
C TYR A 234 -4.14 -8.07 -18.64
N ASP A 235 -3.72 -9.20 -19.23
CA ASP A 235 -2.46 -9.29 -19.99
C ASP A 235 -2.60 -8.76 -21.43
N THR A 236 -3.83 -8.56 -21.91
CA THR A 236 -4.11 -8.02 -23.25
C THR A 236 -3.97 -6.49 -23.30
N VAL A 237 -3.76 -5.87 -22.14
CA VAL A 237 -3.79 -4.42 -21.94
C VAL A 237 -2.43 -3.94 -21.45
N ALA A 238 -1.93 -2.85 -22.02
CA ALA A 238 -0.71 -2.22 -21.56
C ALA A 238 -0.88 -1.64 -20.15
N ALA A 239 0.09 -1.92 -19.28
CA ALA A 239 0.16 -1.40 -17.92
C ALA A 239 -0.01 0.13 -17.90
N VAL A 240 -0.71 0.62 -16.87
CA VAL A 240 -0.94 2.06 -16.67
C VAL A 240 0.07 2.58 -15.66
N THR A 241 0.77 3.66 -16.02
CA THR A 241 1.62 4.39 -15.07
C THR A 241 0.74 5.13 -14.05
N PRO A 242 0.97 4.97 -12.74
CA PRO A 242 0.19 5.66 -11.72
C PRO A 242 0.42 7.18 -11.79
N SER A 243 -0.64 7.95 -11.52
CA SER A 243 -0.55 9.39 -11.32
C SER A 243 0.06 9.74 -9.96
N LEU A 244 -0.12 8.88 -8.97
CA LEU A 244 0.37 9.06 -7.60
C LEU A 244 0.62 7.69 -6.93
N VAL A 245 1.58 7.64 -6.01
CA VAL A 245 1.89 6.47 -5.19
C VAL A 245 1.97 6.89 -3.72
N PHE A 246 1.03 6.43 -2.90
CA PHE A 246 1.10 6.54 -1.46
C PHE A 246 1.94 5.40 -0.89
N VAL A 247 2.99 5.74 -0.14
CA VAL A 247 3.91 4.76 0.45
C VAL A 247 3.92 4.91 1.96
N ASN A 248 3.87 3.78 2.68
CA ASN A 248 4.05 3.75 4.13
C ASN A 248 5.53 3.91 4.51
N SER A 249 6.07 5.09 4.27
CA SER A 249 7.46 5.46 4.52
C SER A 249 7.53 6.80 5.25
N HIS A 250 8.65 7.05 5.93
CA HIS A 250 8.98 8.33 6.54
C HIS A 250 10.50 8.51 6.55
N TYR A 251 10.98 9.74 6.31
CA TYR A 251 12.42 10.05 6.24
C TYR A 251 13.18 9.79 7.56
N VAL A 252 12.45 9.67 8.68
CA VAL A 252 13.01 9.32 9.99
C VAL A 252 13.26 7.82 10.13
N SER A 253 12.44 6.97 9.49
CA SER A 253 12.52 5.52 9.62
C SER A 253 13.35 4.86 8.53
N GLU A 254 13.57 5.55 7.41
CA GLU A 254 14.23 4.99 6.23
C GLU A 254 15.52 5.73 5.88
N PRO A 255 16.51 5.02 5.31
CA PRO A 255 17.70 5.67 4.75
C PRO A 255 17.32 6.67 3.66
N PRO A 256 18.13 7.74 3.48
CA PRO A 256 17.91 8.69 2.40
C PRO A 256 18.06 7.99 1.05
N LYS A 257 17.09 8.20 0.16
CA LYS A 257 17.08 7.71 -1.21
C LYS A 257 16.39 8.72 -2.13
N PRO A 258 16.65 8.67 -3.45
CA PRO A 258 15.85 9.42 -4.41
C PRO A 258 14.38 9.03 -4.31
N VAL A 259 13.48 10.01 -4.36
CA VAL A 259 12.03 9.78 -4.34
C VAL A 259 11.44 10.52 -5.54
N ALA A 260 10.69 9.80 -6.38
CA ALA A 260 10.04 10.40 -7.54
C ALA A 260 8.96 11.41 -7.08
N PRO A 261 8.70 12.50 -7.83
CA PRO A 261 7.68 13.49 -7.46
C PRO A 261 6.26 12.93 -7.34
N SER A 262 5.97 11.80 -8.00
CA SER A 262 4.69 11.10 -7.91
C SER A 262 4.55 10.22 -6.66
N VAL A 263 5.56 10.17 -5.79
CA VAL A 263 5.55 9.36 -4.57
C VAL A 263 5.34 10.26 -3.35
N VAL A 264 4.30 9.95 -2.57
CA VAL A 264 3.96 10.65 -1.34
C VAL A 264 4.07 9.70 -0.16
N ASN A 265 4.96 10.05 0.76
CA ASN A 265 5.20 9.30 1.98
C ASN A 265 4.11 9.64 3.01
N VAL A 266 3.25 8.68 3.32
CA VAL A 266 2.15 8.78 4.31
C VAL A 266 2.33 7.75 5.43
N GLY A 267 3.57 7.66 5.94
CA GLY A 267 3.95 6.74 7.00
C GLY A 267 3.08 6.86 8.25
N GLY A 268 2.60 5.73 8.76
CA GLY A 268 1.88 5.68 10.03
C GLY A 268 0.43 6.17 9.99
N ILE A 269 -0.15 6.45 8.81
CA ILE A 269 -1.57 6.88 8.66
C ILE A 269 -2.59 5.91 9.28
N HIS A 270 -2.22 4.66 9.46
CA HIS A 270 -3.05 3.61 10.05
C HIS A 270 -2.94 3.51 11.58
N LEU A 271 -1.99 4.25 12.19
CA LEU A 271 -1.79 4.24 13.63
C LEU A 271 -2.93 4.99 14.33
N LYS A 272 -3.36 4.45 15.46
CA LYS A 272 -4.33 5.11 16.34
C LYS A 272 -3.59 5.85 17.45
N PRO A 273 -4.16 6.94 18.00
CA PRO A 273 -3.65 7.55 19.21
C PRO A 273 -3.43 6.48 20.29
N PRO A 274 -2.31 6.52 21.03
CA PRO A 274 -2.04 5.54 22.07
C PRO A 274 -3.13 5.61 23.14
N ASN A 275 -3.62 4.45 23.56
CA ASN A 275 -4.51 4.37 24.71
C ASN A 275 -3.80 4.89 25.96
N ARG A 276 -4.54 5.48 26.91
CA ARG A 276 -4.00 5.80 28.23
C ARG A 276 -3.39 4.54 28.84
N LEU A 277 -2.17 4.64 29.36
CA LEU A 277 -1.55 3.53 30.07
C LEU A 277 -2.48 3.10 31.20
N PRO A 278 -2.67 1.78 31.42
CA PRO A 278 -3.45 1.31 32.56
C PRO A 278 -2.85 1.92 33.84
N GLU A 279 -3.69 2.49 34.71
CA GLU A 279 -3.22 2.94 36.01
C GLU A 279 -2.68 1.73 36.77
N VAL A 280 -1.35 1.63 36.83
CA VAL A 280 -0.70 0.61 37.64
C VAL A 280 -0.85 1.05 39.08
N SER A 281 -1.62 0.32 39.89
CA SER A 281 -1.74 0.63 41.31
C SER A 281 -0.34 0.72 41.95
N LYS A 282 -0.10 1.70 42.83
CA LYS A 282 1.21 1.97 43.44
C LYS A 282 1.90 0.70 44.00
N ARG A 283 1.12 -0.31 44.44
CA ARG A 283 1.63 -1.62 44.89
C ARG A 283 2.41 -2.42 43.83
N ARG A 284 2.09 -2.29 42.54
CA ARG A 284 2.81 -2.99 41.45
C ARG A 284 4.07 -2.25 41.00
N GLN A 285 4.13 -0.93 41.16
CA GLN A 285 5.37 -0.15 40.95
C GLN A 285 6.48 -0.58 41.92
N TRP A 286 6.15 -0.78 43.20
CA TRP A 286 7.12 -1.24 44.20
C TRP A 286 7.67 -2.64 43.90
N ARG A 287 6.85 -3.56 43.37
CA ARG A 287 7.31 -4.90 42.97
C ARG A 287 8.27 -4.87 41.78
N ALA A 288 8.04 -4.01 40.78
CA ALA A 288 8.96 -3.83 39.67
C ALA A 288 10.29 -3.20 40.12
N HIS A 289 10.25 -2.24 41.05
CA HIS A 289 11.45 -1.62 41.61
C HIS A 289 12.30 -2.61 42.42
N PHE A 290 11.67 -3.46 43.25
CA PHE A 290 12.36 -4.54 43.98
C PHE A 290 12.95 -5.61 43.05
N PHE A 291 12.26 -5.95 41.96
CA PHE A 291 12.77 -6.91 40.98
C PHE A 291 14.01 -6.36 40.24
N PHE A 292 14.01 -5.07 39.90
CA PHE A 292 15.14 -4.40 39.26
C PHE A 292 16.35 -4.25 40.20
N GLN A 293 16.12 -3.95 41.49
CA GLN A 293 17.21 -3.90 42.47
C GLN A 293 17.78 -5.30 42.77
N ARG A 294 16.94 -6.34 42.84
CA ARG A 294 17.41 -7.73 43.04
C ARG A 294 18.18 -8.26 41.83
N TRP A 295 17.82 -7.85 40.62
CA TRP A 295 18.56 -8.19 39.40
C TRP A 295 19.95 -7.52 39.37
N ASN A 296 20.04 -6.24 39.74
CA ASN A 296 21.32 -5.53 39.82
C ASN A 296 22.24 -6.05 40.94
N TYR A 297 21.68 -6.57 42.05
CA TYR A 297 22.46 -7.20 43.11
C TYR A 297 23.06 -8.54 42.66
N ILE A 298 22.30 -9.35 41.90
CA ILE A 298 22.78 -10.64 41.36
C ILE A 298 23.88 -10.44 40.30
N GLN A 299 23.83 -9.36 39.53
CA GLN A 299 24.90 -9.06 38.56
C GLN A 299 26.19 -8.54 39.21
N ARG A 300 26.12 -7.90 40.38
CA ARG A 300 27.33 -7.41 41.10
C ARG A 300 28.01 -8.45 41.98
N SER A 301 27.39 -9.60 42.22
CA SER A 301 27.97 -10.69 43.02
C SER A 301 28.64 -11.78 42.16
N GLN A 302 28.81 -11.53 40.86
CA GLN A 302 29.45 -12.43 39.89
C GLN A 302 30.71 -11.81 39.25
N GLU A 303 31.21 -10.70 39.81
CA GLU A 303 32.57 -10.18 39.63
C GLU A 303 33.35 -10.37 40.94
#